data_AF-J0XV72-F1
#
_entry.id   AF-J0XV72-F1
#
_cell.length_a   1.000
_cell.length_b   1.000
_cell.length_c   1.000
_cell.angle_alpha   90.00
_cell.angle_beta   90.00
_cell.angle_gamma   90.00
#
_symmetry.space_group_name_H-M   'P 1'
#
loop_
_entity.id
_entity.type
_entity.pdbx_description
1 polymer ?
#
loop_
_entity_poly.entity_id
_entity_poly.type
_entity_poly.pdbx_seq_one_letter_code
_entity_poly.pdbx_strand_id
1 'polypeptide(L)'
;TLLKVPKSSKYIIGEPRPEPMYINVIEAFDPTKAFPNPYLKKEDREEEGIYWRLFTNESVDTEEELLDLLNCYQQRWRIETYFKYLKSDGFDIENICLRDGGAIRKMILMAISASDKILRLREAGLNQDNETSALTIFTKKEVDFLETIFVEHLDGEKRSPYNSNPFNSKSMAWAYWVIASLGGFDGIVKKIKHAASIKKVEKGLERFYIMYDTAKMLGQIT
;
A
#
# COMPACT_ATOMS: atom_id res chain seq x y z
N THR A 1 -0.44 13.78 24.64
CA THR A 1 -1.54 13.59 25.61
C THR A 1 -2.53 12.61 25.02
N LEU A 2 -2.60 11.39 25.53
CA LEU A 2 -3.54 10.38 25.03
C LEU A 2 -4.97 10.87 25.28
N LEU A 3 -5.73 11.13 24.22
CA LEU A 3 -7.16 11.44 24.27
C LEU A 3 -7.86 10.29 25.02
N LYS A 4 -8.35 10.56 26.24
CA LYS A 4 -9.21 9.63 26.96
C LYS A 4 -10.50 9.50 26.18
N VAL A 5 -10.65 8.45 25.38
CA VAL A 5 -11.92 8.09 24.75
C VAL A 5 -12.87 7.65 25.87
N PRO A 6 -14.00 8.33 26.10
CA PRO A 6 -14.92 7.97 27.17
C PRO A 6 -15.54 6.60 26.90
N LYS A 7 -15.61 5.76 27.95
CA LYS A 7 -16.10 4.36 27.89
C LYS A 7 -17.58 4.23 27.48
N SER A 8 -18.34 5.32 27.55
CA SER A 8 -19.67 5.45 26.92
C SER A 8 -20.09 6.91 26.97
N SER A 9 -20.58 7.46 25.85
CA SER A 9 -21.30 8.74 25.82
C SER A 9 -22.77 8.51 26.19
N LYS A 10 -23.06 8.23 27.46
CA LYS A 10 -24.44 8.26 27.93
C LYS A 10 -24.85 9.72 28.10
N TYR A 11 -25.76 10.19 27.27
CA TYR A 11 -26.40 11.48 27.47
C TYR A 11 -27.13 11.48 28.81
N ILE A 12 -26.79 12.42 29.69
CA ILE A 12 -27.46 12.60 30.98
C ILE A 12 -28.67 13.51 30.74
N ILE A 13 -29.86 13.02 31.06
CA ILE A 13 -31.11 13.80 30.96
C ILE A 13 -30.97 15.03 31.86
N GLY A 14 -30.96 16.23 31.25
CA GLY A 14 -30.80 17.51 31.94
C GLY A 14 -29.54 18.29 31.57
N GLU A 15 -28.55 17.64 30.93
CA GLU A 15 -27.42 18.33 30.31
C GLU A 15 -27.82 18.94 28.96
N PRO A 16 -27.16 20.03 28.51
CA PRO A 16 -27.38 20.54 27.17
C PRO A 16 -27.11 19.45 26.14
N ARG A 17 -28.04 19.27 25.20
CA ARG A 17 -27.92 18.29 24.12
C ARG A 17 -26.64 18.59 23.33
N PRO A 18 -25.81 17.57 23.00
CA PRO A 18 -24.68 17.76 22.11
C PRO A 18 -25.18 18.37 20.79
N GLU A 19 -24.36 19.19 20.16
CA GLU A 19 -24.67 19.70 18.83
C GLU A 19 -24.94 18.53 17.87
N PRO A 20 -25.99 18.61 17.04
CA PRO A 20 -26.31 17.55 16.10
C PRO A 20 -25.16 17.39 15.10
N MET A 21 -24.69 16.16 14.94
CA MET A 21 -23.77 15.81 13.88
C MET A 21 -24.55 15.65 12.58
N TYR A 22 -24.27 16.51 11.60
CA TYR A 22 -24.81 16.36 10.26
C TYR A 22 -24.12 15.19 9.55
N ILE A 23 -24.92 14.31 8.95
CA ILE A 23 -24.44 13.18 8.14
C ILE A 23 -24.98 13.38 6.74
N ASN A 24 -24.06 13.55 5.80
CA ASN A 24 -24.34 13.59 4.37
C ASN A 24 -24.38 12.18 3.80
N VAL A 25 -25.27 11.97 2.82
CA VAL A 25 -25.38 10.70 2.09
C VAL A 25 -24.97 10.95 0.65
N ILE A 26 -23.88 10.31 0.25
CA ILE A 26 -23.35 10.38 -1.11
C ILE A 26 -23.67 9.07 -1.82
N GLU A 27 -24.26 9.15 -3.01
CA GLU A 27 -24.55 8.00 -3.85
C GLU A 27 -23.72 8.05 -5.12
N ALA A 28 -22.93 7.01 -5.38
CA ALA A 28 -22.11 6.88 -6.58
C ALA A 28 -22.45 5.58 -7.30
N PHE A 29 -22.83 5.68 -8.57
CA PHE A 29 -23.23 4.54 -9.37
C PHE A 29 -23.01 4.74 -10.86
N ASP A 30 -22.89 3.64 -11.58
CA ASP A 30 -22.83 3.66 -13.05
C ASP A 30 -24.26 3.75 -13.60
N PRO A 31 -24.68 4.88 -14.21
CA PRO A 31 -26.03 5.05 -14.72
C PRO A 31 -26.33 4.16 -15.95
N THR A 32 -25.30 3.57 -16.57
CA THR A 32 -25.46 2.68 -17.74
C THR A 32 -25.73 1.23 -17.36
N LYS A 33 -25.66 0.92 -16.06
CA LYS A 33 -25.80 -0.43 -15.52
C LYS A 33 -27.02 -0.52 -14.61
N ALA A 34 -27.58 -1.73 -14.52
CA ALA A 34 -28.63 -1.98 -13.56
C ALA A 34 -28.09 -1.84 -12.13
N PHE A 35 -28.93 -1.32 -11.22
CA PHE A 35 -28.60 -1.32 -9.79
C PHE A 35 -28.41 -2.76 -9.30
N PRO A 36 -27.47 -3.00 -8.36
CA PRO A 36 -27.26 -4.31 -7.78
C PRO A 36 -28.54 -4.87 -7.16
N ASN A 37 -28.96 -6.05 -7.60
CA ASN A 37 -30.06 -6.78 -7.05
C ASN A 37 -29.51 -7.95 -6.22
N PRO A 38 -29.57 -7.87 -4.87
CA PRO A 38 -28.98 -8.89 -4.01
C PRO A 38 -29.64 -10.28 -4.15
N TYR A 39 -30.81 -10.36 -4.79
CA TYR A 39 -31.55 -11.60 -5.02
C TYR A 39 -31.15 -12.33 -6.31
N LEU A 40 -30.32 -11.73 -7.18
CA LEU A 40 -29.83 -12.40 -8.39
C LEU A 40 -28.70 -13.39 -8.08
N LYS A 41 -28.65 -14.49 -8.83
CA LYS A 41 -27.53 -15.45 -8.77
C LYS A 41 -26.27 -14.79 -9.28
N LYS A 42 -25.11 -15.27 -8.83
CA LYS A 42 -23.82 -14.63 -9.11
C LYS A 42 -23.52 -14.56 -10.62
N GLU A 43 -23.95 -15.57 -11.37
CA GLU A 43 -23.83 -15.60 -12.84
C GLU A 43 -24.64 -14.48 -13.53
N ASP A 44 -25.77 -14.08 -12.94
CA ASP A 44 -26.68 -13.07 -13.51
C ASP A 44 -26.29 -11.62 -13.11
N ARG A 45 -25.24 -11.44 -12.28
CA ARG A 45 -24.78 -10.13 -11.80
C ARG A 45 -23.72 -9.47 -12.69
N GLU A 46 -23.26 -10.12 -13.76
CA GLU A 46 -22.25 -9.53 -14.66
C GLU A 46 -22.73 -8.24 -15.36
N GLU A 47 -24.05 -8.02 -15.42
CA GLU A 47 -24.65 -6.80 -15.93
C GLU A 47 -24.92 -5.72 -14.85
N GLU A 48 -24.69 -6.03 -13.56
CA GLU A 48 -24.89 -5.07 -12.47
C GLU A 48 -23.72 -4.09 -12.34
N GLY A 49 -24.06 -2.81 -12.11
CA GLY A 49 -23.09 -1.75 -11.88
C GLY A 49 -22.62 -1.71 -10.44
N ILE A 50 -21.56 -0.95 -10.17
CA ILE A 50 -21.22 -0.60 -8.80
C ILE A 50 -22.26 0.41 -8.30
N TYR A 51 -22.81 0.19 -7.10
CA TYR A 51 -23.62 1.16 -6.36
C TYR A 51 -23.03 1.37 -4.96
N TRP A 52 -22.55 2.57 -4.68
CA TRP A 52 -22.06 2.97 -3.36
C TRP A 52 -23.00 4.00 -2.75
N ARG A 53 -23.40 3.77 -1.51
CA ARG A 53 -24.06 4.75 -0.65
C ARG A 53 -23.15 5.00 0.56
N LEU A 54 -22.56 6.18 0.62
CA LEU A 54 -21.55 6.56 1.62
C LEU A 54 -22.16 7.56 2.59
N PHE A 55 -22.05 7.28 3.88
CA PHE A 55 -22.43 8.20 4.95
C PHE A 55 -21.17 8.90 5.45
N THR A 56 -21.16 10.23 5.41
CA THR A 56 -19.99 11.05 5.75
C THR A 56 -20.39 12.26 6.57
N ASN A 57 -19.50 12.73 7.44
CA ASN A 57 -19.64 14.00 8.15
C ASN A 57 -18.88 15.14 7.46
N GLU A 58 -18.18 14.85 6.37
CA GLU A 58 -17.54 15.85 5.52
C GLU A 58 -18.61 16.58 4.70
N SER A 59 -18.52 17.91 4.64
CA SER A 59 -19.26 18.70 3.67
C SER A 59 -18.70 18.43 2.27
N VAL A 60 -19.60 18.35 1.29
CA VAL A 60 -19.24 18.17 -0.12
C VAL A 60 -20.05 19.17 -0.91
N ASP A 61 -19.41 20.29 -1.25
CA ASP A 61 -20.02 21.43 -1.93
C ASP A 61 -19.57 21.51 -3.40
N THR A 62 -18.48 20.84 -3.76
CA THR A 62 -17.91 20.83 -5.12
C THR A 62 -17.73 19.42 -5.70
N GLU A 63 -17.63 19.34 -7.02
CA GLU A 63 -17.33 18.08 -7.72
C GLU A 63 -15.93 17.54 -7.36
N GLU A 64 -14.96 18.43 -7.16
CA GLU A 64 -13.60 18.06 -6.75
C GLU A 64 -13.59 17.38 -5.37
N GLU A 65 -14.29 17.97 -4.40
CA GLU A 65 -14.46 17.38 -3.06
C GLU A 65 -15.17 16.02 -3.10
N LEU A 66 -16.16 15.87 -3.99
CA LEU A 66 -16.84 14.59 -4.20
C LEU A 66 -15.87 13.53 -4.73
N LEU A 67 -15.06 13.88 -5.73
CA LEU A 67 -14.07 12.98 -6.30
C LEU A 67 -13.01 12.58 -5.26
N ASP A 68 -12.57 13.52 -4.43
CA ASP A 68 -11.62 13.23 -3.34
C ASP A 68 -12.21 12.27 -2.30
N LEU A 69 -13.48 12.46 -1.92
CA LEU A 69 -14.18 11.53 -1.02
C LEU A 69 -14.28 10.13 -1.63
N LEU A 70 -14.61 10.01 -2.92
CA LEU A 70 -14.66 8.74 -3.61
C LEU A 70 -13.28 8.09 -3.72
N ASN A 71 -12.25 8.87 -4.06
CA ASN A 71 -10.86 8.41 -4.10
C ASN A 71 -10.40 7.92 -2.72
N CYS A 72 -10.79 8.59 -1.63
CA CYS A 72 -10.53 8.17 -0.27
C CYS A 72 -11.21 6.82 0.03
N TYR A 73 -12.50 6.68 -0.28
CA TYR A 73 -13.23 5.42 -0.06
C TYR A 73 -12.67 4.26 -0.89
N GLN A 74 -12.20 4.52 -2.12
CA GLN A 74 -11.48 3.53 -2.94
C GLN A 74 -10.23 2.97 -2.23
N GLN A 75 -9.54 3.79 -1.42
CA GLN A 75 -8.36 3.34 -0.67
C GLN A 75 -8.70 2.35 0.45
N ARG A 76 -9.98 2.14 0.80
CA ARG A 76 -10.39 1.19 1.85
C ARG A 76 -9.83 -0.22 1.60
N TRP A 77 -9.73 -0.65 0.35
CA TRP A 77 -9.18 -1.96 -0.04
C TRP A 77 -7.69 -2.14 0.30
N ARG A 78 -6.95 -1.06 0.57
CA ARG A 78 -5.54 -1.14 0.98
C ARG A 78 -5.36 -1.97 2.25
N ILE A 79 -6.29 -1.86 3.21
CA ILE A 79 -6.21 -2.61 4.46
C ILE A 79 -6.43 -4.11 4.25
N GLU A 80 -7.28 -4.49 3.30
CA GLU A 80 -7.51 -5.89 2.94
C GLU A 80 -6.25 -6.48 2.29
N THR A 81 -5.61 -5.72 1.41
CA THR A 81 -4.32 -6.12 0.81
C THR A 81 -3.24 -6.30 1.90
N TYR A 82 -3.20 -5.39 2.88
CA TYR A 82 -2.29 -5.45 4.00
C TYR A 82 -2.49 -6.72 4.85
N PHE A 83 -3.73 -7.00 5.27
CA PHE A 83 -4.02 -8.20 6.07
C PHE A 83 -3.84 -9.50 5.29
N LYS A 84 -4.18 -9.52 4.01
CA LYS A 84 -3.96 -10.69 3.16
C LYS A 84 -2.47 -11.01 3.06
N TYR A 85 -1.63 -9.99 2.93
CA TYR A 85 -0.18 -10.16 2.89
C TYR A 85 0.42 -10.65 4.22
N LEU A 86 -0.09 -10.18 5.36
CA LEU A 86 0.32 -10.71 6.66
C LEU A 86 -0.05 -12.19 6.83
N LYS A 87 -1.21 -12.59 6.32
CA LYS A 87 -1.71 -13.97 6.37
C LYS A 87 -1.12 -14.76 5.19
N SER A 88 -1.98 -15.30 4.33
CA SER A 88 -1.65 -16.31 3.33
C SER A 88 -0.69 -15.87 2.22
N ASP A 89 -0.58 -14.58 1.91
CA ASP A 89 0.15 -14.12 0.72
C ASP A 89 1.62 -13.77 0.98
N GLY A 90 2.03 -13.69 2.26
CA GLY A 90 3.38 -13.27 2.69
C GLY A 90 3.84 -13.99 3.96
N PHE A 91 3.71 -13.33 5.12
CA PHE A 91 4.30 -13.80 6.39
C PHE A 91 3.66 -15.05 6.99
N ASP A 92 2.50 -15.47 6.48
CA ASP A 92 1.80 -16.68 6.89
C ASP A 92 1.56 -16.76 8.40
N ILE A 93 1.16 -15.63 9.00
CA ILE A 93 1.09 -15.51 10.46
C ILE A 93 0.13 -16.50 11.13
N GLU A 94 -0.82 -17.04 10.37
CA GLU A 94 -1.82 -18.00 10.85
C GLU A 94 -1.25 -19.41 11.01
N ASN A 95 -0.10 -19.71 10.39
CA ASN A 95 0.59 -21.00 10.48
C ASN A 95 1.83 -20.97 11.40
N ILE A 96 2.00 -19.92 12.19
CA ILE A 96 3.12 -19.81 13.13
C ILE A 96 2.94 -20.79 14.31
N CYS A 97 3.91 -21.68 14.50
CA CYS A 97 3.91 -22.69 15.56
C CYS A 97 4.41 -22.20 16.93
N LEU A 98 4.15 -20.94 17.30
CA LEU A 98 4.52 -20.39 18.62
C LEU A 98 3.44 -20.74 19.65
N ARG A 99 3.86 -21.14 20.86
CA ARG A 99 2.93 -21.57 21.93
C ARG A 99 2.67 -20.51 23.00
N ASP A 100 3.49 -19.46 23.05
CA ASP A 100 3.35 -18.36 24.01
C ASP A 100 2.66 -17.15 23.38
N GLY A 101 1.65 -16.60 24.06
CA GLY A 101 0.90 -15.44 23.60
C GLY A 101 1.76 -14.17 23.50
N GLY A 102 2.77 -14.02 24.37
CA GLY A 102 3.73 -12.92 24.30
C GLY A 102 4.61 -13.01 23.05
N ALA A 103 5.13 -14.20 22.75
CA ALA A 103 5.91 -14.49 21.55
C ALA A 103 5.09 -14.27 20.26
N ILE A 104 3.84 -14.74 20.21
CA ILE A 104 2.94 -14.52 19.07
C ILE A 104 2.76 -13.02 18.80
N ARG A 105 2.47 -12.22 19.84
CA ARG A 105 2.29 -10.77 19.68
C ARG A 105 3.55 -10.08 19.15
N LYS A 106 4.73 -10.45 19.66
CA LYS A 106 6.01 -9.91 19.18
C LYS A 106 6.24 -10.27 17.72
N MET A 107 5.96 -11.52 17.34
CA MET A 107 6.07 -11.95 15.95
C MET A 107 5.17 -11.10 15.06
N ILE A 108 3.87 -11.03 15.36
CA ILE A 108 2.91 -10.27 14.56
C ILE A 108 3.34 -8.80 14.43
N LEU A 109 3.85 -8.19 15.50
CA LEU A 109 4.36 -6.81 15.46
C LEU A 109 5.56 -6.67 14.51
N MET A 110 6.48 -7.63 14.51
CA MET A 110 7.61 -7.65 13.57
C MET A 110 7.15 -7.83 12.12
N ALA A 111 6.19 -8.73 11.86
CA ALA A 111 5.62 -8.92 10.52
C ALA A 111 4.89 -7.66 10.04
N ILE A 112 4.09 -7.01 10.90
CA ILE A 112 3.45 -5.72 10.60
C ILE A 112 4.47 -4.67 10.15
N SER A 113 5.57 -4.55 10.90
CA SER A 113 6.65 -3.61 10.57
C SER A 113 7.36 -3.96 9.27
N ALA A 114 7.61 -5.24 9.00
CA ALA A 114 8.27 -5.69 7.78
C ALA A 114 7.37 -5.56 6.54
N SER A 115 6.06 -5.81 6.67
CA SER A 115 5.07 -5.63 5.62
C SER A 115 4.96 -4.17 5.15
N ASP A 116 5.08 -3.20 6.06
CA ASP A 116 4.95 -1.77 5.72
C ASP A 116 5.90 -1.35 4.61
N LYS A 117 7.18 -1.74 4.70
CA LYS A 117 8.19 -1.37 3.69
C LYS A 117 7.88 -1.96 2.32
N ILE A 118 7.48 -3.23 2.26
CA ILE A 118 7.14 -3.95 1.02
C ILE A 118 5.90 -3.34 0.36
N LEU A 119 4.87 -3.06 1.16
CA LEU A 119 3.62 -2.51 0.64
C LEU A 119 3.77 -1.05 0.20
N ARG A 120 4.55 -0.23 0.91
CA ARG A 120 4.88 1.13 0.46
C ARG A 120 5.65 1.15 -0.85
N LEU A 121 6.62 0.26 -1.03
CA LEU A 121 7.32 0.11 -2.30
C LEU A 121 6.35 -0.25 -3.43
N ARG A 122 5.47 -1.23 -3.19
CA ARG A 122 4.47 -1.60 -4.20
C ARG A 122 3.52 -0.45 -4.53
N GLU A 123 3.03 0.27 -3.53
CA GLU A 123 2.16 1.44 -3.73
C GLU A 123 2.88 2.54 -4.51
N ALA A 124 4.17 2.79 -4.22
CA ALA A 124 4.98 3.74 -4.98
C ALA A 124 5.10 3.33 -6.46
N GLY A 125 5.28 2.03 -6.73
CA GLY A 125 5.27 1.51 -8.09
C GLY A 125 3.92 1.66 -8.80
N LEU A 126 2.81 1.36 -8.09
CA LEU A 126 1.45 1.48 -8.63
C LEU A 126 1.08 2.92 -9.01
N ASN A 127 1.49 3.86 -8.17
CA ASN A 127 1.17 5.28 -8.32
C ASN A 127 2.28 6.06 -9.04
N GLN A 128 3.38 5.41 -9.42
CA GLN A 128 4.54 6.03 -10.07
C GLN A 128 5.05 7.25 -9.29
N ASP A 129 5.17 7.09 -7.97
CA ASP A 129 5.53 8.14 -7.01
C ASP A 129 6.98 8.62 -7.19
N ASN A 130 7.14 9.67 -8.00
CA ASN A 130 8.41 10.35 -8.27
C ASN A 130 8.73 11.48 -7.29
N GLU A 131 7.77 11.88 -6.45
CA GLU A 131 7.88 13.05 -5.57
C GLU A 131 8.44 12.66 -4.21
N THR A 132 8.02 11.52 -3.67
CA THR A 132 8.49 11.04 -2.38
C THR A 132 9.91 10.51 -2.48
N SER A 133 10.80 10.96 -1.60
CA SER A 133 12.17 10.44 -1.53
C SER A 133 12.20 9.01 -0.96
N ALA A 134 13.07 8.16 -1.52
CA ALA A 134 13.35 6.83 -1.00
C ALA A 134 13.87 6.85 0.45
N LEU A 135 14.46 7.97 0.90
CA LEU A 135 14.90 8.18 2.27
C LEU A 135 13.76 8.10 3.31
N THR A 136 12.51 8.15 2.87
CA THR A 136 11.33 7.98 3.72
C THR A 136 11.24 6.58 4.34
N ILE A 137 11.76 5.55 3.65
CA ILE A 137 11.72 4.16 4.12
C ILE A 137 13.11 3.50 4.14
N PHE A 138 14.11 4.08 3.48
CA PHE A 138 15.50 3.61 3.48
C PHE A 138 16.41 4.61 4.19
N THR A 139 17.48 4.11 4.78
CA THR A 139 18.56 4.95 5.27
C THR A 139 19.37 5.53 4.11
N LYS A 140 20.14 6.59 4.35
CA LYS A 140 21.02 7.16 3.33
C LYS A 140 22.00 6.13 2.74
N LYS A 141 22.61 5.29 3.59
CA LYS A 141 23.53 4.23 3.15
C LYS A 141 22.83 3.17 2.29
N GLU A 142 21.59 2.82 2.63
CA GLU A 142 20.78 1.90 1.82
C GLU A 142 20.45 2.52 0.45
N VAL A 143 20.08 3.80 0.40
CA VAL A 143 19.81 4.52 -0.86
C VAL A 143 21.06 4.62 -1.72
N ASP A 144 22.20 4.95 -1.13
CA ASP A 144 23.46 5.02 -1.88
C ASP A 144 23.87 3.63 -2.41
N PHE A 145 23.60 2.55 -1.66
CA PHE A 145 23.82 1.18 -2.15
C PHE A 145 22.82 0.77 -3.25
N LEU A 146 21.56 1.20 -3.17
CA LEU A 146 20.60 1.04 -4.28
C LEU A 146 21.10 1.75 -5.55
N GLU A 147 21.72 2.93 -5.41
CA GLU A 147 22.32 3.66 -6.52
C GLU A 147 23.48 2.86 -7.14
N THR A 148 24.36 2.28 -6.32
CA THR A 148 25.43 1.39 -6.81
C THR A 148 24.87 0.21 -7.59
N ILE A 149 23.88 -0.50 -7.04
CA ILE A 149 23.22 -1.61 -7.74
C ILE A 149 22.59 -1.13 -9.06
N PHE A 150 21.95 0.04 -9.03
CA PHE A 150 21.32 0.60 -10.22
C PHE A 150 22.37 0.84 -11.31
N VAL A 151 23.41 1.62 -11.04
CA VAL A 151 24.44 2.00 -12.01
C VAL A 151 25.23 0.78 -12.52
N GLU A 152 25.58 -0.16 -11.66
CA GLU A 152 26.48 -1.27 -12.04
C GLU A 152 25.76 -2.44 -12.70
N HIS A 153 24.46 -2.63 -12.44
CA HIS A 153 23.76 -3.86 -12.83
C HIS A 153 22.42 -3.64 -13.55
N LEU A 154 21.81 -2.45 -13.43
CA LEU A 154 20.47 -2.20 -13.94
C LEU A 154 20.41 -1.06 -14.96
N ASP A 155 21.34 -0.12 -14.91
CA ASP A 155 21.50 0.96 -15.87
C ASP A 155 22.58 0.55 -16.86
N GLY A 156 22.17 0.16 -18.07
CA GLY A 156 23.11 -0.38 -19.05
C GLY A 156 22.59 -0.28 -20.45
N GLU A 157 23.50 0.01 -21.39
CA GLU A 157 23.24 0.20 -22.82
C GLU A 157 22.53 -1.00 -23.49
N LYS A 158 22.60 -2.18 -22.88
CA LYS A 158 21.97 -3.41 -23.37
C LYS A 158 20.48 -3.54 -23.04
N ARG A 159 19.91 -2.64 -22.22
CA ARG A 159 18.47 -2.64 -21.96
C ARG A 159 17.72 -1.91 -23.05
N SER A 160 16.55 -2.44 -23.38
CA SER A 160 15.65 -1.80 -24.31
C SER A 160 15.12 -0.51 -23.69
N PRO A 161 14.87 0.56 -24.46
CA PRO A 161 14.21 1.76 -23.95
C PRO A 161 12.85 1.49 -23.30
N TYR A 162 12.21 0.36 -23.63
CA TYR A 162 10.92 -0.05 -23.06
C TYR A 162 11.02 -0.73 -21.68
N ASN A 163 12.22 -1.14 -21.27
CA ASN A 163 12.48 -1.74 -19.95
C ASN A 163 13.62 -1.05 -19.20
N SER A 164 13.88 0.22 -19.52
CA SER A 164 14.68 1.11 -18.70
C SER A 164 13.85 1.71 -17.57
N ASN A 165 14.52 2.22 -16.55
CA ASN A 165 13.85 2.91 -15.45
C ASN A 165 13.29 4.26 -15.93
N PRO A 166 11.97 4.52 -15.81
CA PRO A 166 11.38 5.80 -16.20
C PRO A 166 11.32 6.82 -15.05
N PHE A 167 11.76 6.45 -13.84
CA PHE A 167 11.55 7.24 -12.63
C PHE A 167 12.76 8.10 -12.25
N ASN A 168 12.49 9.21 -11.56
CA ASN A 168 13.51 10.12 -11.04
C ASN A 168 14.43 9.40 -10.04
N SER A 169 15.74 9.60 -10.17
CA SER A 169 16.74 9.02 -9.26
C SER A 169 16.40 9.31 -7.80
N LYS A 170 16.58 8.30 -6.93
CA LYS A 170 16.32 8.35 -5.48
C LYS A 170 14.87 8.67 -5.05
N SER A 171 13.91 8.61 -5.96
CA SER A 171 12.47 8.61 -5.64
C SER A 171 12.00 7.24 -5.12
N MET A 172 10.81 7.21 -4.50
CA MET A 172 10.15 5.98 -4.06
C MET A 172 9.84 5.04 -5.23
N ALA A 173 9.37 5.56 -6.37
CA ALA A 173 9.14 4.76 -7.57
C ALA A 173 10.44 4.18 -8.15
N TRP A 174 11.54 4.95 -8.13
CA TRP A 174 12.86 4.45 -8.51
C TRP A 174 13.33 3.33 -7.58
N ALA A 175 13.22 3.51 -6.26
CA ALA A 175 13.63 2.49 -5.30
C ALA A 175 12.79 1.22 -5.46
N TYR A 176 11.47 1.35 -5.67
CA TYR A 176 10.60 0.25 -6.04
C TYR A 176 11.07 -0.46 -7.29
N TRP A 177 11.43 0.27 -8.35
CA TRP A 177 11.82 -0.33 -9.63
C TRP A 177 13.11 -1.14 -9.48
N VAL A 178 14.12 -0.59 -8.79
CA VAL A 178 15.38 -1.29 -8.48
C VAL A 178 15.10 -2.56 -7.68
N ILE A 179 14.35 -2.44 -6.59
CA ILE A 179 14.00 -3.59 -5.74
C ILE A 179 13.20 -4.64 -6.52
N ALA A 180 12.18 -4.23 -7.26
CA ALA A 180 11.36 -5.15 -8.05
C ALA A 180 12.20 -5.85 -9.14
N SER A 181 13.14 -5.15 -9.78
CA SER A 181 14.08 -5.75 -10.74
C SER A 181 14.96 -6.82 -10.09
N LEU A 182 15.48 -6.59 -8.88
CA LEU A 182 16.17 -7.63 -8.10
C LEU A 182 15.26 -8.84 -7.81
N GLY A 183 13.96 -8.61 -7.70
CA GLY A 183 12.92 -9.63 -7.56
C GLY A 183 12.54 -10.37 -8.84
N GLY A 184 13.10 -10.01 -10.00
CA GLY A 184 12.75 -10.59 -11.31
C GLY A 184 11.57 -9.91 -12.01
N PHE A 185 11.32 -8.63 -11.71
CA PHE A 185 10.50 -7.78 -12.57
C PHE A 185 11.26 -7.46 -13.87
N ASP A 186 10.57 -7.52 -15.00
CA ASP A 186 11.15 -7.30 -16.33
C ASP A 186 11.48 -5.83 -16.63
N GLY A 187 11.06 -4.92 -15.74
CA GLY A 187 11.30 -3.48 -15.86
C GLY A 187 10.21 -2.74 -16.64
N ILE A 188 9.21 -3.44 -17.19
CA ILE A 188 8.21 -2.84 -18.08
C ILE A 188 7.14 -2.11 -17.27
N VAL A 189 7.21 -0.78 -17.28
CA VAL A 189 6.22 0.10 -16.62
C VAL A 189 5.12 0.47 -17.62
N LYS A 190 3.86 0.18 -17.26
CA LYS A 190 2.69 0.55 -18.08
C LYS A 190 2.13 1.89 -17.62
N LYS A 191 1.43 2.59 -18.52
CA LYS A 191 0.72 3.86 -18.20
C LYS A 191 -0.46 3.66 -17.23
N ILE A 192 -1.01 2.45 -17.15
CA ILE A 192 -2.06 2.10 -16.19
C ILE A 192 -1.45 1.76 -14.82
N LYS A 193 -2.25 1.81 -13.75
CA LYS A 193 -1.87 1.37 -12.38
C LYS A 193 -1.38 -0.07 -12.40
N HIS A 194 -0.08 -0.26 -12.61
CA HIS A 194 0.56 -1.55 -12.78
C HIS A 194 1.87 -1.56 -12.01
N ALA A 195 2.00 -2.55 -11.13
CA ALA A 195 3.22 -2.84 -10.40
C ALA A 195 3.47 -4.34 -10.44
N ALA A 196 4.71 -4.71 -10.18
CA ALA A 196 5.12 -6.08 -9.89
C ALA A 196 4.26 -6.65 -8.75
N SER A 197 4.14 -7.98 -8.73
CA SER A 197 3.46 -8.66 -7.64
C SER A 197 4.18 -8.39 -6.32
N ILE A 198 3.44 -8.40 -5.21
CA ILE A 198 4.01 -8.20 -3.86
C ILE A 198 5.18 -9.17 -3.62
N LYS A 199 5.04 -10.43 -4.04
CA LYS A 199 6.09 -11.45 -3.93
C LYS A 199 7.38 -11.10 -4.66
N LYS A 200 7.32 -10.42 -5.81
CA LYS A 200 8.54 -9.94 -6.50
C LYS A 200 9.21 -8.83 -5.71
N VAL A 201 8.44 -7.88 -5.19
CA VAL A 201 8.97 -6.79 -4.36
C VAL A 201 9.62 -7.34 -3.09
N GLU A 202 8.95 -8.27 -2.41
CA GLU A 202 9.46 -8.98 -1.23
C GLU A 202 10.79 -9.67 -1.52
N LYS A 203 10.83 -10.53 -2.55
CA LYS A 203 12.06 -11.25 -2.95
C LYS A 203 13.19 -10.29 -3.33
N GLY A 204 12.84 -9.18 -3.97
CA GLY A 204 13.79 -8.12 -4.29
C GLY A 204 14.38 -7.47 -3.06
N LEU A 205 13.54 -7.17 -2.06
CA LEU A 205 13.96 -6.55 -0.82
C LEU A 205 14.83 -7.49 0.03
N GLU A 206 14.48 -8.77 0.08
CA GLU A 206 15.29 -9.81 0.71
C GLU A 206 16.68 -9.89 0.07
N ARG A 207 16.75 -9.97 -1.27
CA ARG A 207 18.01 -9.99 -2.02
C ARG A 207 18.84 -8.73 -1.78
N PHE A 208 18.19 -7.57 -1.77
CA PHE A 208 18.85 -6.30 -1.46
C PHE A 208 19.53 -6.35 -0.09
N TYR A 209 18.82 -6.79 0.96
CA TYR A 209 19.38 -6.85 2.30
C TYR A 209 20.52 -7.86 2.44
N ILE A 210 20.41 -9.03 1.80
CA ILE A 210 21.51 -10.00 1.73
C ILE A 210 22.75 -9.38 1.11
N MET A 211 22.61 -8.68 -0.03
CA MET A 211 23.72 -8.01 -0.70
C MET A 211 24.31 -6.89 0.17
N TYR A 212 23.45 -6.08 0.78
CA TYR A 212 23.84 -4.94 1.61
C TYR A 212 24.61 -5.40 2.86
N ASP A 213 24.12 -6.40 3.57
CA ASP A 213 24.79 -6.95 4.75
C ASP A 213 26.11 -7.63 4.37
N THR A 214 26.17 -8.33 3.23
CA THR A 214 27.42 -8.90 2.71
C THR A 214 28.45 -7.81 2.43
N ALA A 215 28.05 -6.72 1.75
CA ALA A 215 28.94 -5.59 1.47
C ALA A 215 29.43 -4.90 2.76
N LYS A 216 28.57 -4.79 3.79
CA LYS A 216 28.97 -4.33 5.13
C LYS A 216 29.99 -5.25 5.79
N MET A 217 29.77 -6.56 5.74
CA MET A 217 30.72 -7.55 6.29
C MET A 217 32.09 -7.50 5.60
N LEU A 218 32.11 -7.20 4.30
CA LEU A 218 33.34 -7.01 3.52
C LEU A 218 34.00 -5.64 3.73
N GLY A 219 33.42 -4.75 4.55
CA GLY A 219 33.96 -3.41 4.81
C GLY A 219 33.78 -2.42 3.65
N GLN A 220 32.96 -2.75 2.66
CA GLN A 220 32.68 -1.89 1.50
C GLN A 220 31.66 -0.79 1.84
N ILE A 221 30.87 -1.00 2.88
CA ILE A 221 29.89 -0.04 3.40
C ILE A 221 30.22 0.17 4.88
N THR A 222 30.73 1.35 5.21
CA THR A 222 31.06 1.76 6.59
C THR A 222 29.87 2.45 7.22
#